data_AF-A0A8J7H5J9-F1
#
_entry.id   AF-A0A8J7H5J9-F1
#
_cell.length_a   1.000
_cell.length_b   1.000
_cell.length_c   1.000
_cell.angle_alpha   90.00
_cell.angle_beta   90.00
_cell.angle_gamma   90.00
#
_symmetry.space_group_name_H-M   'P 1'
#
loop_
_entity.id
_entity.type
_entity.pdbx_description
1 polymer ?
#
loop_
_entity_poly.entity_id
_entity_poly.type
_entity_poly.pdbx_seq_one_letter_code
_entity_poly.pdbx_strand_id
1 'polypeptide(L)'
;MKYNELLFPEKTNAIVMYKIICHEGCSSAVPLLNGILSPPDLNTENEVLFNQRSCFRVDGIISAAPVNDPESSLKRIGIILTQIHPQTCHVKNIFTGE
;
A
#
# COMPACT_ATOMS: atom_id res chain seq x y z
N MET A 1 22.32 -5.86 -1.25
CA MET A 1 21.53 -4.63 -1.02
C MET A 1 21.13 -4.58 0.43
N LYS A 2 21.55 -3.56 1.19
CA LYS A 2 21.24 -3.41 2.62
C LYS A 2 19.93 -2.61 2.75
N TYR A 3 18.93 -3.19 3.42
CA TYR A 3 17.56 -2.67 3.61
C TYR A 3 17.47 -1.48 4.61
N ASN A 4 18.51 -0.66 4.74
CA ASN A 4 18.57 0.37 5.80
C ASN A 4 18.00 1.74 5.39
N GLU A 5 17.53 1.91 4.15
CA GLU A 5 17.05 3.20 3.64
C GLU A 5 15.53 3.40 3.78
N LEU A 6 14.77 2.39 4.26
CA LEU A 6 13.31 2.47 4.43
C LEU A 6 12.85 3.21 5.71
N LEU A 7 13.77 3.69 6.55
CA LEU A 7 13.46 4.29 7.85
C LEU A 7 13.34 5.84 7.82
N PHE A 8 13.49 6.47 6.65
CA PHE A 8 13.39 7.93 6.52
C PHE A 8 12.47 8.31 5.34
N PRO A 9 11.16 8.50 5.58
CA PRO A 9 10.20 8.87 4.53
C PRO A 9 10.64 10.14 3.78
N GLU A 10 11.19 11.11 4.50
CA GLU A 10 11.72 12.37 3.95
C GLU A 10 13.03 12.27 3.15
N LYS A 11 13.64 11.07 3.08
CA LYS A 11 14.78 10.78 2.19
C LYS A 11 14.42 9.84 1.04
N THR A 12 13.16 9.41 0.97
CA THR A 12 12.70 8.46 -0.05
C THR A 12 12.30 9.22 -1.31
N ASN A 13 13.10 9.12 -2.37
CA ASN A 13 12.73 9.67 -3.68
C ASN A 13 11.92 8.66 -4.51
N ALA A 14 10.85 8.14 -3.91
CA ALA A 14 9.97 7.21 -4.58
C ALA A 14 8.50 7.48 -4.25
N ILE A 15 7.66 7.48 -5.28
CA ILE A 15 6.21 7.41 -5.12
C ILE A 15 5.82 5.94 -5.18
N VAL A 16 5.17 5.46 -4.12
CA VAL A 16 4.70 4.07 -4.03
C VAL A 16 3.19 4.04 -4.21
N MET A 17 2.71 3.22 -5.13
CA MET A 17 1.29 2.98 -5.38
C MET A 17 0.98 1.52 -5.08
N TYR A 18 -0.06 1.27 -4.29
CA TYR A 18 -0.52 -0.08 -3.98
C TYR A 18 -1.77 -0.39 -4.80
N LYS A 19 -1.72 -1.48 -5.59
CA LYS A 19 -2.91 -2.07 -6.20
C LYS A 19 -3.34 -3.25 -5.35
N ILE A 20 -4.44 -3.09 -4.60
CA ILE A 20 -4.97 -4.13 -3.73
C ILE A 20 -6.09 -4.87 -4.45
N ILE A 21 -5.96 -6.18 -4.53
CA ILE A 21 -6.94 -7.12 -5.08
C ILE A 21 -7.65 -7.77 -3.91
N CYS A 22 -8.96 -7.59 -3.87
CA CYS A 22 -9.84 -8.18 -2.87
C CYS A 22 -10.67 -9.29 -3.53
N HIS A 23 -10.55 -10.52 -3.02
CA HIS A 23 -11.41 -11.62 -3.48
C HIS A 23 -12.72 -11.65 -2.69
N GLU A 24 -13.80 -11.99 -3.37
CA GLU A 24 -15.11 -12.24 -2.75
C GLU A 24 -14.97 -13.30 -1.65
N GLY A 25 -15.48 -13.01 -0.46
CA GLY A 25 -15.42 -13.90 0.71
C GLY A 25 -14.13 -13.85 1.55
N CYS A 26 -13.07 -13.16 1.10
CA CYS A 26 -11.87 -12.90 1.93
C CYS A 26 -11.70 -11.43 2.33
N SER A 27 -12.51 -10.53 1.75
CA SER A 27 -12.32 -9.10 1.94
C SER A 27 -13.14 -8.57 3.12
N SER A 28 -12.43 -8.03 4.11
CA SER A 28 -13.03 -7.17 5.13
C SER A 28 -12.85 -5.68 4.82
N ALA A 29 -12.71 -5.35 3.54
CA ALA A 29 -12.59 -3.96 3.10
C ALA A 29 -13.98 -3.30 3.16
N VAL A 30 -14.12 -2.23 3.92
CA VAL A 30 -15.37 -1.48 4.07
C VAL A 30 -15.19 -0.09 3.44
N PRO A 31 -15.97 0.27 2.42
CA PRO A 31 -15.92 1.63 1.88
C PRO A 31 -16.44 2.63 2.92
N LEU A 32 -15.70 3.72 3.12
CA LEU A 32 -16.18 4.87 3.89
C LEU A 32 -17.10 5.70 2.99
N LEU A 33 -18.37 5.33 2.99
CA LEU A 33 -19.41 6.08 2.30
C LEU A 33 -19.89 7.19 3.24
N ASN A 34 -19.53 8.45 2.94
CA ASN A 34 -20.00 9.70 3.55
C ASN A 34 -20.70 9.55 4.91
N GLY A 35 -19.96 9.74 6.01
CA GLY A 35 -20.49 9.70 7.36
C GLY A 35 -19.62 10.46 8.36
N ILE A 36 -20.15 10.70 9.57
CA ILE A 36 -19.62 11.49 10.71
C ILE A 36 -18.13 11.25 11.06
N LEU A 37 -17.52 10.20 10.53
CA LEU A 37 -16.13 9.80 10.76
C LEU A 37 -15.12 10.40 9.76
N SER A 38 -15.58 10.95 8.64
CA SER A 38 -14.73 11.62 7.65
C SER A 38 -14.96 13.13 7.75
N PRO A 39 -13.92 13.95 8.02
CA PRO A 39 -14.04 15.40 7.91
C PRO A 39 -14.64 15.78 6.55
N PRO A 40 -15.52 16.79 6.47
CA PRO A 40 -16.22 17.14 5.23
C PRO A 40 -15.27 17.42 4.06
N ASP A 41 -14.01 17.76 4.35
CA ASP A 41 -12.95 18.07 3.40
C ASP A 41 -12.27 16.80 2.81
N LEU A 42 -12.43 15.64 3.45
CA LEU A 42 -11.88 14.33 3.08
C LEU A 42 -12.88 13.43 2.33
N ASN A 43 -14.12 13.87 2.15
CA ASN A 43 -15.19 13.13 1.44
C ASN A 43 -14.95 12.95 -0.08
N THR A 44 -13.73 13.17 -0.58
CA THR A 44 -13.40 13.06 -2.02
C THR A 44 -12.47 11.88 -2.34
N GLU A 45 -11.90 11.20 -1.35
CA GLU A 45 -10.82 10.23 -1.57
C GLU A 45 -11.30 8.79 -1.84
N ASN A 46 -12.62 8.54 -1.87
CA ASN A 46 -13.20 7.19 -2.04
C ASN A 46 -12.54 6.15 -1.10
N GLU A 47 -12.40 6.53 0.17
CA GLU A 47 -11.63 5.77 1.15
C GLU A 47 -12.20 4.36 1.38
N VAL A 48 -11.30 3.41 1.57
CA VAL A 48 -11.63 2.02 1.91
C VAL A 48 -10.82 1.61 3.14
N LEU A 49 -11.52 1.21 4.19
CA LEU A 49 -10.90 0.73 5.44
C LEU A 49 -10.72 -0.77 5.40
N PHE A 50 -9.53 -1.21 5.81
CA PHE A 50 -9.25 -2.61 6.08
C PHE A 50 -9.24 -2.84 7.60
N ASN A 51 -9.66 -4.03 8.04
CA ASN A 51 -9.56 -4.40 9.45
C ASN A 51 -8.12 -4.31 9.96
N GLN A 52 -7.98 -4.06 11.27
CA GLN A 52 -6.70 -4.21 11.95
C GLN A 52 -6.14 -5.62 11.71
N ARG A 53 -4.82 -5.71 11.50
CA ARG A 53 -4.11 -6.97 11.21
C ARG A 53 -4.54 -7.66 9.92
N SER A 54 -5.08 -6.92 8.96
CA SER A 54 -5.27 -7.44 7.60
C SER A 54 -3.94 -7.90 7.00
N CYS A 55 -3.95 -9.05 6.33
CA CYS A 55 -2.77 -9.62 5.68
C CYS A 55 -2.87 -9.48 4.16
N PHE A 56 -1.73 -9.16 3.54
CA PHE A 56 -1.62 -8.99 2.10
C PHE A 56 -0.41 -9.78 1.60
N ARG A 57 -0.62 -10.57 0.55
CA ARG A 57 0.49 -11.20 -0.18
C ARG A 57 0.95 -10.24 -1.27
N VAL A 58 2.27 -10.07 -1.40
CA VAL A 58 2.87 -9.35 -2.52
C VAL A 58 2.91 -10.29 -3.73
N ASP A 59 2.11 -10.00 -4.75
CA ASP A 59 2.08 -10.77 -5.99
C ASP A 59 2.99 -10.17 -7.07
N GLY A 60 3.35 -8.89 -6.95
CA GLY A 60 4.24 -8.24 -7.91
C GLY A 60 4.74 -6.89 -7.46
N ILE A 61 5.92 -6.52 -7.96
CA ILE A 61 6.51 -5.18 -7.79
C ILE A 61 6.90 -4.69 -9.18
N ILE A 62 6.40 -3.52 -9.55
CA ILE A 62 6.64 -2.86 -10.83
C ILE A 62 7.38 -1.56 -10.54
N SER A 63 8.44 -1.26 -11.28
CA SER A 63 9.12 0.02 -11.22
C SER A 63 9.02 0.73 -12.56
N ALA A 64 8.68 2.02 -12.53
CA ALA A 64 8.61 2.87 -13.71
C ALA A 64 9.48 4.11 -13.51
N ALA A 65 10.23 4.45 -14.55
CA ALA A 65 10.92 5.73 -14.66
C ALA A 65 9.98 6.80 -15.23
N PRO A 66 10.17 8.09 -14.90
CA PRO A 66 9.44 9.18 -15.56
C PRO A 66 9.72 9.20 -17.06
N VAL A 67 8.68 9.38 -17.87
CA VAL A 67 8.79 9.35 -19.35
C VAL A 67 9.53 10.57 -19.90
N ASN A 68 9.36 11.73 -19.25
CA ASN A 68 9.86 13.03 -19.74
C ASN A 68 11.03 13.60 -18.93
N ASP A 69 11.57 12.82 -17.99
CA ASP A 69 12.70 13.25 -17.16
C ASP A 69 13.58 12.03 -16.84
N PRO A 70 14.45 11.62 -17.79
CA PRO A 70 15.31 10.46 -17.62
C PRO A 70 16.44 10.69 -16.60
N GLU A 71 16.71 11.94 -16.20
CA GLU A 71 17.67 12.27 -15.14
C GLU A 71 17.01 12.34 -13.75
N SER A 72 15.68 12.24 -13.68
CA SER A 72 14.96 12.19 -12.43
C SER A 72 15.42 11.02 -11.58
N SER A 73 15.84 11.31 -10.35
CA SER A 73 16.06 10.27 -9.34
C SER A 73 14.75 9.73 -8.76
N LEU A 74 13.60 10.28 -9.16
CA LEU A 74 12.28 9.88 -8.71
C LEU A 74 11.89 8.51 -9.29
N LYS A 75 11.66 7.54 -8.41
CA LYS A 75 11.16 6.22 -8.79
C LYS A 75 9.65 6.13 -8.57
N ARG A 76 8.91 5.59 -9.53
CA ARG A 76 7.52 5.17 -9.28
C ARG A 76 7.50 3.66 -9.08
N ILE A 77 6.98 3.23 -7.95
CA ILE A 77 6.90 1.81 -7.58
C ILE A 77 5.44 1.43 -7.43
N GLY A 78 4.97 0.50 -8.26
CA GLY A 78 3.68 -0.15 -8.10
C GLY A 78 3.85 -1.47 -7.34
N ILE A 79 3.09 -1.70 -6.29
CA ILE A 79 3.07 -2.96 -5.56
C ILE A 79 1.68 -3.58 -5.71
N ILE A 80 1.63 -4.78 -6.26
CA ILE A 80 0.39 -5.54 -6.40
C ILE A 80 0.25 -6.44 -5.18
N LEU A 81 -0.84 -6.24 -4.46
CA LEU A 81 -1.20 -6.93 -3.23
C LEU A 81 -2.50 -7.70 -3.44
N THR A 82 -2.57 -8.93 -2.95
CA THR A 82 -3.86 -9.63 -2.78
C THR A 82 -4.15 -9.78 -1.30
N GLN A 83 -5.34 -9.36 -0.87
CA GLN A 83 -5.81 -9.58 0.49
C GLN A 83 -5.99 -11.08 0.72
N ILE A 84 -5.37 -11.59 1.79
CA ILE A 84 -5.45 -13.00 2.17
C ILE A 84 -5.91 -13.12 3.62
N HIS A 85 -6.50 -14.26 3.98
CA HIS A 85 -6.67 -14.60 5.38
C HIS A 85 -5.29 -14.74 6.04
N PRO A 86 -5.13 -14.33 7.31
CA PRO A 86 -3.90 -14.56 8.05
C PRO A 86 -3.54 -16.06 8.03
N GLN A 87 -2.50 -16.42 7.30
CA GLN A 87 -1.92 -17.76 7.30
C GLN A 87 -0.73 -17.78 8.24
N THR A 88 -0.44 -18.94 8.82
CA THR A 88 0.54 -19.12 9.91
C THR A 88 2.00 -19.04 9.49
N CYS A 89 2.31 -18.74 8.23
CA CYS A 89 3.68 -18.81 7.72
C CYS A 89 4.15 -17.47 7.11
N HIS A 90 5.20 -16.92 7.70
CA HIS A 90 6.06 -15.83 7.18
C HIS A 90 5.35 -14.53 6.79
N VAL A 91 4.56 -13.97 7.71
CA VAL A 91 4.03 -12.61 7.60
C VAL A 91 5.06 -11.62 8.15
N LYS A 92 5.27 -10.49 7.47
CA LYS A 92 6.04 -9.36 8.01
C LYS A 92 5.13 -8.22 8.40
N ASN A 93 5.41 -7.59 9.52
CA ASN A 93 4.77 -6.34 9.92
C ASN A 93 5.32 -5.19 9.06
N ILE A 94 4.44 -4.47 8.37
CA ILE A 94 4.84 -3.37 7.48
C ILE A 94 5.45 -2.18 8.22
N PHE A 95 5.14 -2.00 9.50
CA PHE A 95 5.63 -0.91 10.33
C PHE A 95 6.94 -1.27 11.06
N THR A 96 7.04 -2.49 11.61
CA THR A 96 8.23 -2.91 12.38
C THR A 96 9.26 -3.67 11.54
N GLY A 97 8.85 -4.25 10.42
CA GLY A 97 9.70 -5.08 9.56
C GLY A 97 9.95 -6.50 10.06
N GLU A 98 9.44 -6.84 11.25
CA GLU A 98 9.51 -8.17 11.88
C GLU A 98 8.66 -9.21 11.14
#